data_AF-A0A345ILW7-F1
#
_entry.id   AF-A0A345ILW7-F1
#
_cell.length_a   1.000
_cell.length_b   1.000
_cell.length_c   1.000
_cell.angle_alpha   90.00
_cell.angle_beta   90.00
_cell.angle_gamma   90.00
#
_symmetry.space_group_name_H-M   'P 1'
#
loop_
_entity.id
_entity.type
_entity.pdbx_description
1 polymer ?
#
loop_
_entity_poly.entity_id
_entity_poly.type
_entity_poly.pdbx_seq_one_letter_code
_entity_poly.pdbx_strand_id
1 'polypeptide(L)'
;MGLRVTFDGSGNMLRYSVMNTGTDTYRLEARDMRVLQRGMAVQSLLTLRDSVGGTAGTLGPRGAIIGTVEAQTMSKDPLTLNWKVRDGRGKSYNLSYTWTPQ
;
A
#
# COMPACT_ATOMS: atom_id res chain seq x y z
N MET A 1 6.40 14.25 6.78
CA MET A 1 6.45 12.91 6.15
C MET A 1 6.61 13.11 4.67
N GLY A 2 7.65 12.56 4.06
CA GLY A 2 7.98 12.75 2.64
C GLY A 2 7.50 11.60 1.77
N LEU A 3 6.24 11.17 1.93
CA LEU A 3 5.66 10.10 1.12
C LEU A 3 4.48 10.66 0.34
N ARG A 4 4.49 10.46 -0.98
CA ARG A 4 3.34 10.66 -1.85
C ARG A 4 2.73 9.30 -2.15
N VAL A 5 1.43 9.17 -1.96
CA VAL A 5 0.70 7.93 -2.22
C VAL A 5 -0.38 8.19 -3.25
N THR A 6 -0.45 7.34 -4.27
CA THR A 6 -1.49 7.38 -5.30
C THR A 6 -2.20 6.04 -5.34
N PHE A 7 -3.50 6.09 -5.59
CA PHE A 7 -4.36 4.91 -5.68
C PHE A 7 -5.23 5.02 -6.92
N ASP A 8 -5.46 3.88 -7.57
CA ASP A 8 -6.33 3.76 -8.73
C ASP A 8 -7.05 2.41 -8.65
N GLY A 9 -8.37 2.43 -8.47
CA GLY A 9 -9.20 1.25 -8.25
C GLY A 9 -10.10 0.97 -9.45
N SER A 10 -10.12 -0.28 -9.91
CA SER A 10 -11.01 -0.76 -10.97
C SER A 10 -11.50 -2.16 -10.63
N GLY A 11 -12.82 -2.34 -10.53
CA GLY A 11 -13.43 -3.58 -10.04
C GLY A 11 -12.83 -4.03 -8.70
N ASN A 12 -12.43 -5.29 -8.62
CA ASN A 12 -11.83 -5.87 -7.41
C ASN A 12 -10.33 -5.61 -7.26
N MET A 13 -9.73 -4.85 -8.19
CA MET A 13 -8.30 -4.57 -8.20
C MET A 13 -8.02 -3.11 -7.83
N LEU A 14 -7.10 -2.91 -6.91
CA LEU A 14 -6.56 -1.62 -6.53
C LEU A 14 -5.08 -1.57 -6.91
N ARG A 15 -4.71 -0.65 -7.79
CA ARG A 15 -3.31 -0.29 -8.02
C ARG A 15 -2.93 0.82 -7.07
N TYR A 16 -1.74 0.70 -6.47
CA TYR A 16 -1.20 1.76 -5.64
C TYR A 16 0.24 2.08 -6.01
N SER A 17 0.66 3.30 -5.75
CA SER A 17 2.05 3.70 -5.77
C SER A 17 2.41 4.49 -4.52
N VAL A 18 3.57 4.21 -3.96
CA VAL A 18 4.16 4.95 -2.85
C VAL A 18 5.48 5.49 -3.33
N MET A 19 5.60 6.81 -3.43
CA MET A 19 6.82 7.50 -3.82
C MET A 19 7.39 8.23 -2.62
N ASN A 20 8.67 8.04 -2.37
CA ASN A 20 9.41 8.82 -1.39
C ASN A 20 9.84 10.16 -2.00
N THR A 21 9.17 11.23 -1.59
CA THR A 21 9.49 12.61 -1.97
C THR A 21 10.41 13.30 -0.95
N GLY A 22 10.82 12.59 0.10
CA GLY A 22 11.73 13.09 1.13
C GLY A 22 13.18 12.60 0.95
N THR A 23 13.98 12.85 1.99
CA THR A 23 15.40 12.49 2.07
C THR A 23 15.70 11.31 3.00
N ASP A 24 14.71 10.88 3.79
CA ASP A 24 14.83 9.71 4.67
C ASP A 24 14.49 8.42 3.92
N THR A 25 14.99 7.27 4.39
CA THR A 25 14.55 5.96 3.91
C THR A 25 13.31 5.49 4.66
N TYR A 26 12.38 4.87 3.94
CA TYR A 26 11.18 4.25 4.51
C TYR A 26 11.14 2.76 4.22
N ARG A 27 10.48 1.98 5.07
CA ARG A 27 10.23 0.56 4.92
C ARG A 27 8.72 0.30 4.95
N LEU A 28 8.19 -0.23 3.87
CA LEU A 28 6.84 -0.73 3.75
C LEU A 28 6.78 -2.15 4.35
N GLU A 29 5.98 -2.35 5.39
CA GLU A 29 5.77 -3.68 5.96
C GLU A 29 4.64 -4.38 5.19
N ALA A 30 4.96 -4.91 4.00
CA ALA A 30 3.97 -5.55 3.11
C ALA A 30 3.19 -6.69 3.79
N ARG A 31 3.83 -7.42 4.71
CA ARG A 31 3.19 -8.47 5.54
C ARG A 31 2.10 -7.95 6.48
N ASP A 32 2.11 -6.67 6.81
CA ASP A 32 1.11 -6.03 7.67
C ASP A 32 -0.02 -5.40 6.85
N MET A 33 0.05 -5.48 5.52
CA MET A 33 -0.99 -4.96 4.66
C MET A 33 -2.24 -5.82 4.76
N ARG A 34 -3.39 -5.18 4.97
CA ARG A 34 -4.69 -5.82 5.12
C ARG A 34 -5.72 -5.05 4.31
N VAL A 35 -6.58 -5.79 3.60
CA VAL A 35 -7.82 -5.24 3.05
C VAL A 35 -8.92 -5.52 4.06
N LEU A 36 -9.68 -4.49 4.41
CA LEU A 36 -10.81 -4.58 5.32
C LEU A 36 -12.09 -4.28 4.56
N GLN A 37 -13.16 -5.00 4.89
CA GLN A 37 -14.53 -4.69 4.50
C GLN A 37 -15.37 -4.59 5.76
N ARG A 38 -16.02 -3.44 5.98
CA ARG A 38 -16.81 -3.19 7.20
C ARG A 38 -16.03 -3.48 8.50
N GLY A 39 -14.72 -3.21 8.49
CA GLY A 39 -13.81 -3.45 9.62
C GLY A 39 -13.27 -4.88 9.74
N MET A 40 -13.74 -5.83 8.93
CA MET A 40 -13.26 -7.22 8.93
C MET A 40 -12.24 -7.46 7.82
N ALA A 41 -11.18 -8.20 8.11
CA ALA A 41 -10.18 -8.56 7.11
C ALA A 41 -10.79 -9.47 6.04
N VAL A 42 -10.55 -9.15 4.78
CA VAL A 42 -10.95 -9.98 3.63
C VAL A 42 -9.71 -10.58 2.97
N GLN A 43 -9.91 -11.71 2.28
CA GLN A 43 -8.85 -12.33 1.53
C GLN A 43 -8.47 -11.47 0.33
N SER A 44 -7.17 -11.23 0.16
CA SER A 44 -6.63 -10.42 -0.93
C SER A 44 -5.27 -10.93 -1.38
N LEU A 45 -5.01 -10.83 -2.68
CA LEU A 45 -3.69 -11.08 -3.24
C LEU A 45 -2.93 -9.76 -3.37
N LEU A 46 -1.76 -9.68 -2.75
CA LEU A 46 -0.86 -8.54 -2.85
C LEU A 46 0.26 -8.85 -3.83
N THR A 47 0.48 -7.96 -4.79
CA THR A 47 1.71 -7.93 -5.57
C THR A 47 2.44 -6.61 -5.36
N LEU A 48 3.76 -6.68 -5.24
CA LEU A 48 4.61 -5.53 -5.01
C LEU A 48 5.81 -5.61 -5.94
N ARG A 49 6.11 -4.50 -6.62
CA ARG A 49 7.30 -4.32 -7.44
C ARG A 49 7.98 -3.01 -7.05
N ASP A 50 9.26 -3.10 -6.71
CA ASP A 50 10.09 -1.94 -6.47
C ASP A 50 10.53 -1.34 -7.81
N SER A 51 10.51 0.00 -7.92
CA SER A 51 10.88 0.66 -9.19
C SER A 51 12.40 0.83 -9.37
N VAL A 52 13.21 0.66 -8.32
CA VAL A 52 14.66 0.87 -8.38
C VAL A 52 15.39 -0.09 -7.44
N GLY A 53 15.88 -1.22 -7.96
CA GLY A 53 17.02 -2.02 -7.45
C GLY A 53 17.10 -2.39 -5.96
N GLY A 54 16.05 -2.16 -5.19
CA GLY A 54 16.03 -2.27 -3.74
C GLY A 54 15.51 -3.61 -3.25
N THR A 55 15.71 -3.86 -1.96
CA THR A 55 15.07 -4.96 -1.24
C THR A 55 13.58 -4.67 -1.11
N ALA A 56 12.74 -5.60 -1.58
CA ALA A 56 11.27 -5.55 -1.53
C ALA A 56 10.75 -4.79 -0.30
N GLY A 57 10.07 -3.67 -0.53
CA GLY A 57 9.49 -2.87 0.54
C GLY A 57 10.42 -1.80 1.13
N THR A 58 11.61 -1.55 0.58
CA THR A 58 12.48 -0.43 1.03
C THR A 58 12.43 0.72 0.03
N LEU A 59 12.09 1.91 0.51
CA LEU A 59 11.96 3.15 -0.23
C LEU A 59 13.08 4.13 0.17
N GLY A 60 14.20 4.10 -0.56
CA GLY A 60 15.21 5.15 -0.47
C GLY A 60 14.69 6.51 -0.95
N PRO A 61 15.45 7.60 -0.80
CA PRO A 61 15.09 8.92 -1.31
C PRO A 61 14.77 8.85 -2.80
N ARG A 62 13.64 9.44 -3.23
CA ARG A 62 13.13 9.39 -4.62
C ARG A 62 12.76 7.98 -5.13
N GLY A 63 12.88 6.95 -4.31
CA GLY A 63 12.43 5.60 -4.63
C GLY A 63 10.90 5.53 -4.71
N ALA A 64 10.40 4.59 -5.51
CA ALA A 64 8.98 4.30 -5.56
C ALA A 64 8.70 2.79 -5.50
N ILE A 65 7.54 2.47 -4.94
CA ILE A 65 6.96 1.15 -4.95
C ILE A 65 5.66 1.25 -5.72
N ILE A 66 5.42 0.27 -6.59
CA ILE A 66 4.14 0.11 -7.27
C ILE A 66 3.65 -1.29 -6.92
N GLY A 67 2.39 -1.38 -6.51
CA GLY A 67 1.77 -2.67 -6.21
C GLY A 67 0.34 -2.74 -6.70
N THR A 68 -0.19 -3.95 -6.67
CA THR A 68 -1.61 -4.21 -6.86
C THR A 68 -2.14 -5.02 -5.69
N VAL A 69 -3.41 -4.77 -5.37
CA VAL A 69 -4.18 -5.53 -4.41
C VAL A 69 -5.41 -6.03 -5.11
N GLU A 70 -5.59 -7.34 -5.18
CA GLU A 70 -6.79 -7.97 -5.70
C GLU A 70 -7.61 -8.50 -4.52
N ALA A 71 -8.79 -7.93 -4.30
CA ALA A 71 -9.71 -8.42 -3.29
C ALA A 71 -10.50 -9.60 -3.85
N GLN A 72 -10.52 -10.74 -3.16
CA GLN A 72 -11.21 -11.94 -3.63
C GLN A 72 -12.72 -11.93 -3.31
N THR A 73 -13.32 -10.75 -3.13
CA THR A 73 -14.74 -10.57 -2.84
C THR A 73 -15.43 -9.88 -4.02
N MET A 74 -16.63 -10.31 -4.40
CA MET A 74 -17.46 -9.64 -5.40
C MET A 74 -18.41 -8.59 -4.79
N SER A 75 -18.07 -8.07 -3.61
CA SER A 75 -18.90 -7.11 -2.90
C SER A 75 -18.77 -5.69 -3.48
N LYS A 76 -19.91 -4.99 -3.55
CA LYS A 76 -19.99 -3.56 -3.91
C LYS A 76 -19.79 -2.64 -2.71
N ASP A 77 -19.57 -3.18 -1.52
CA ASP A 77 -19.28 -2.36 -0.35
C ASP A 77 -17.85 -1.82 -0.42
N PRO A 78 -17.60 -0.62 0.15
CA PRO A 78 -16.26 -0.08 0.25
C PRO A 78 -15.27 -1.03 0.92
N LEU A 79 -14.08 -1.13 0.34
CA LEU A 79 -12.91 -1.82 0.85
C LEU A 79 -11.90 -0.79 1.34
N THR A 80 -11.20 -1.10 2.43
CA THR A 80 -10.16 -0.24 3.00
C THR A 80 -8.83 -0.97 3.02
N LEU A 81 -7.84 -0.41 2.34
CA LEU A 81 -6.47 -0.88 2.38
C LEU A 81 -5.76 -0.22 3.54
N ASN A 82 -5.28 -1.02 4.48
CA ASN A 82 -4.45 -0.56 5.59
C ASN A 82 -3.06 -1.16 5.48
N TRP A 83 -2.03 -0.34 5.67
CA TRP A 83 -0.67 -0.83 5.84
C TRP A 83 0.17 0.06 6.77
N LYS A 84 1.32 -0.46 7.18
CA LYS A 84 2.31 0.24 8.00
C LYS A 84 3.55 0.59 7.21
N VAL A 85 4.05 1.79 7.44
CA VAL A 85 5.34 2.27 6.94
C VAL A 85 6.18 2.68 8.13
N ARG A 86 7.46 2.31 8.13
CA ARG A 86 8.42 2.69 9.15
C ARG A 86 9.50 3.57 8.53
N ASP A 87 9.85 4.68 9.17
CA ASP A 87 11.01 5.48 8.74
C ASP A 87 12.33 4.90 9.27
N GLY A 88 13.45 5.40 8.75
CA GLY A 88 14.80 5.01 9.19
C GLY A 88 15.12 5.30 10.67
N ARG A 89 14.26 6.07 11.36
CA ARG A 89 14.38 6.36 12.80
C ARG A 89 13.52 5.42 13.65
N GLY A 90 12.83 4.47 13.03
CA GLY A 90 11.99 3.48 13.70
C GLY A 90 10.55 3.93 13.97
N LYS A 91 10.15 5.14 13.58
CA LYS A 91 8.77 5.62 13.77
C LYS A 91 7.86 5.02 12.72
N SER A 92 6.70 4.53 13.17
CA SER A 92 5.69 3.91 12.32
C SER A 92 4.54 4.86 11.98
N TYR A 93 4.06 4.76 10.76
CA TYR A 93 2.94 5.50 10.19
C TYR A 93 1.96 4.50 9.59
N ASN A 94 0.67 4.69 9.86
CA ASN A 94 -0.39 3.93 9.20
C ASN A 94 -0.82 4.69 7.95
N LEU A 95 -0.95 3.99 6.84
CA LEU A 95 -1.61 4.50 5.64
C LEU A 95 -2.90 3.71 5.44
N SER A 96 -3.97 4.44 5.12
CA SER A 96 -5.31 3.92 4.91
C SER A 96 -5.88 4.52 3.64
N TYR A 97 -6.48 3.69 2.78
CA TYR A 97 -7.21 4.14 1.61
C TYR A 97 -8.47 3.33 1.39
N THR A 98 -9.60 4.00 1.23
CA THR A 98 -10.89 3.35 0.98
C THR A 98 -11.27 3.51 -0.48
N TRP A 99 -11.64 2.40 -1.13
CA TRP A 99 -12.15 2.38 -2.50
C TRP A 99 -13.41 1.54 -2.58
N THR A 100 -14.26 1.84 -3.55
CA THR A 100 -15.44 1.03 -3.84
C THR A 100 -15.16 0.25 -5.11
N PRO A 101 -15.24 -1.10 -5.10
CA PRO A 101 -15.20 -1.89 -6.32
C PRO A 101 -16.31 -1.44 -7.28
N GLN A 102 -15.94 -1.19 -8.55
CA GLN A 102 -16.90 -0.81 -9.60
C GLN A 102 -17.61 -2.02 -10.18
#